data_AF-A0A6L8G3P2-F1
#
_entry.id   AF-A0A6L8G3P2-F1
#
_cell.length_a   1.000
_cell.length_b   1.000
_cell.length_c   1.000
_cell.angle_alpha   90.00
_cell.angle_beta   90.00
_cell.angle_gamma   90.00
#
_symmetry.space_group_name_H-M   'P 1'
#
loop_
_entity.id
_entity.type
_entity.pdbx_description
1 polymer ?
#
loop_
_entity_poly.entity_id
_entity_poly.type
_entity_poly.pdbx_seq_one_letter_code
_entity_poly.pdbx_strand_id
1 'polypeptide(L)'
;MPVKPQAGRRALQGTVDRVPALAGRLQCCKPWHLRPRKVDTLAPNALGRHMRIAAKLVLATAMLSVAASAGNAAPPDLRTPAPVIHLADNLDEADGLGWCIDTIGRGLSDRLHAHSCKPQGGDVQFRLAGTTGQIASVAFEGKCMAYLHPDDPSKPLGLVDCDETAGAQVFFYDAETMTIRPSLDDTKCLGVGANSRSAGPFMARDLGFSACTKTDMQFQKWIIRR
;
A
#
# COMPACT_ATOMS: atom_id res chain seq x y z
N MET A 1 38.50 -6.92 55.59
CA MET A 1 39.71 -6.36 54.94
C MET A 1 39.30 -5.82 53.57
N PRO A 2 39.54 -4.53 53.28
CA PRO A 2 39.18 -3.91 52.01
C PRO A 2 40.31 -4.04 51.01
N VAL A 3 39.99 -4.37 49.76
CA VAL A 3 40.92 -4.19 48.62
C VAL A 3 40.20 -3.41 47.53
N LYS A 4 40.65 -2.17 47.36
CA LYS A 4 40.61 -1.33 46.15
C LYS A 4 42.06 -0.83 45.98
N PRO A 5 42.48 -0.23 44.86
CA PRO A 5 41.99 -0.27 43.47
C PRO A 5 43.16 -0.40 42.44
N GLN A 6 42.86 -0.41 41.14
CA GLN A 6 43.66 0.18 40.03
C GLN A 6 42.81 0.04 38.74
N ALA A 7 42.25 1.09 38.13
CA ALA A 7 42.83 2.24 37.40
C ALA A 7 43.61 1.83 36.13
N GLY A 8 42.98 2.03 34.97
CA GLY A 8 43.63 1.89 33.66
C GLY A 8 42.81 2.55 32.55
N ARG A 9 43.26 3.75 32.14
CA ARG A 9 42.66 4.68 31.17
C ARG A 9 42.79 4.17 29.73
N ARG A 10 41.84 4.54 28.85
CA ARG A 10 42.14 5.26 27.59
C ARG A 10 40.89 5.85 26.98
N ALA A 11 40.83 7.18 26.99
CA ALA A 11 39.94 7.97 26.16
C ALA A 11 40.55 8.05 24.74
N LEU A 12 39.75 7.73 23.72
CA LEU A 12 40.07 8.03 22.33
C LEU A 12 39.26 9.25 21.94
N GLN A 13 39.97 10.38 21.85
CA GLN A 13 39.51 11.59 21.17
C GLN A 13 39.65 11.33 19.66
N GLY A 14 38.52 11.21 18.97
CA GLY A 14 38.41 11.19 17.52
C GLY A 14 38.03 12.58 17.02
N THR A 15 38.82 13.07 16.07
CA THR A 15 38.87 14.42 15.52
C THR A 15 37.63 14.81 14.71
N VAL A 16 37.24 16.07 14.86
CA VAL A 16 36.19 16.75 14.09
C VAL A 16 36.78 17.20 12.76
N ASP A 17 36.48 16.47 11.67
CA ASP A 17 36.81 16.91 10.33
C ASP A 17 35.71 17.81 9.76
N ARG A 18 36.13 19.05 9.47
CA ARG A 18 35.35 20.08 8.78
C ARG A 18 35.13 19.65 7.33
N VAL A 19 33.88 19.52 6.93
CA VAL A 19 33.48 19.41 5.52
C VAL A 19 33.45 20.80 4.88
N PRO A 20 34.14 21.05 3.76
CA PRO A 20 34.08 22.31 3.03
C PRO A 20 32.75 22.48 2.28
N ALA A 21 32.20 23.68 2.36
CA ALA A 21 31.02 24.14 1.64
C ALA A 21 31.28 24.15 0.12
N LEU A 22 30.56 23.31 -0.62
CA LEU A 22 30.45 23.39 -2.07
C LEU A 22 29.34 24.36 -2.46
N ALA A 23 29.75 25.60 -2.74
CA ALA A 23 28.96 26.56 -3.50
C ALA A 23 28.90 26.11 -4.97
N GLY A 24 27.76 25.55 -5.40
CA GLY A 24 27.54 25.05 -6.76
C GLY A 24 26.24 25.58 -7.36
N ARG A 25 26.31 26.79 -7.90
CA ARG A 25 25.48 27.42 -8.95
C ARG A 25 24.09 26.82 -9.23
N LEU A 26 23.07 27.57 -8.80
CA LEU A 26 21.74 27.63 -9.41
C LEU A 26 21.87 27.90 -10.92
N GLN A 27 21.53 26.91 -11.73
CA GLN A 27 21.43 27.06 -13.18
C GLN A 27 19.98 27.23 -13.58
N CYS A 28 19.75 28.37 -14.23
CA CYS A 28 18.49 29.00 -14.54
C CYS A 28 17.44 28.13 -15.22
N CYS A 29 16.19 28.39 -14.82
CA CYS A 29 14.97 28.14 -15.55
C CYS A 29 15.12 28.49 -17.04
N LYS A 30 14.86 27.53 -17.93
CA LYS A 30 14.57 27.79 -19.34
C LYS A 30 13.12 28.25 -19.46
N PRO A 31 12.82 29.41 -20.05
CA PRO A 31 11.45 29.82 -20.32
C PRO A 31 10.86 28.95 -21.45
N TRP A 32 9.70 28.34 -21.17
CA TRP A 32 8.87 27.71 -22.18
C TRP A 32 8.25 28.80 -23.07
N HIS A 33 8.59 28.78 -24.35
CA HIS A 33 7.93 29.57 -25.37
C HIS A 33 6.50 29.05 -25.58
N LEU A 34 5.52 29.73 -24.99
CA LEU A 34 4.11 29.63 -25.34
C LEU A 34 3.93 30.12 -26.79
N ARG A 35 3.62 29.20 -27.71
CA ARG A 35 3.11 29.57 -29.04
C ARG A 35 1.64 30.01 -28.88
N PRO A 36 1.24 31.17 -29.39
CA PRO A 36 -0.17 31.55 -29.45
C PRO A 36 -0.90 30.65 -30.45
N ARG A 37 -1.97 30.00 -29.98
CA ARG A 37 -2.95 29.34 -30.85
C ARG A 37 -3.78 30.44 -31.52
N LYS A 38 -3.77 30.48 -32.86
CA LYS A 38 -4.70 31.29 -33.65
C LYS A 38 -6.13 30.87 -33.32
N VAL A 39 -6.94 31.85 -32.93
CA VAL A 39 -8.38 31.73 -32.78
C VAL A 39 -8.97 32.09 -34.14
N ASP A 40 -9.28 31.09 -34.96
CA ASP A 40 -10.00 31.33 -36.20
C ASP A 40 -11.47 31.53 -35.85
N THR A 41 -11.88 32.78 -36.01
CA THR A 41 -13.25 33.26 -35.95
C THR A 41 -13.88 32.98 -37.31
N LEU A 42 -14.92 32.15 -37.37
CA LEU A 42 -15.81 32.09 -38.54
C LEU A 42 -17.26 32.28 -38.12
N ALA A 43 -17.85 33.25 -38.81
CA ALA A 43 -19.10 33.92 -38.59
C ALA A 43 -20.34 33.02 -38.80
N PRO A 44 -21.51 33.44 -38.27
CA PRO A 44 -22.80 32.81 -38.52
C PRO A 44 -23.33 33.22 -39.90
N ASN A 45 -24.12 32.34 -40.52
CA ASN A 45 -25.35 32.63 -41.27
C ASN A 45 -25.60 31.56 -42.34
N ALA A 46 -26.74 30.86 -42.24
CA ALA A 46 -27.59 30.56 -43.39
C ALA A 46 -28.94 30.02 -42.90
N LEU A 47 -29.93 30.91 -42.88
CA LEU A 47 -31.34 30.54 -42.96
C LEU A 47 -31.60 29.82 -44.29
N GLY A 48 -32.44 28.78 -44.28
CA GLY A 48 -32.90 28.16 -45.52
C GLY A 48 -33.90 27.03 -45.30
N ARG A 49 -35.18 27.39 -45.23
CA ARG A 49 -36.38 26.54 -45.18
C ARG A 49 -36.33 25.37 -46.17
N HIS A 50 -36.78 24.19 -45.76
CA HIS A 50 -37.79 23.44 -46.51
C HIS A 50 -38.62 22.56 -45.56
N MET A 51 -39.89 22.49 -45.91
CA MET A 51 -41.03 22.05 -45.12
C MET A 51 -41.39 20.62 -45.58
N ARG A 52 -41.98 19.83 -44.67
CA ARG A 52 -42.97 18.75 -44.90
C ARG A 52 -42.51 17.27 -44.91
N ILE A 53 -43.05 16.58 -43.89
CA ILE A 53 -43.70 15.25 -43.89
C ILE A 53 -42.78 14.01 -43.73
N ALA A 54 -42.80 13.45 -42.52
CA ALA A 54 -43.06 12.03 -42.21
C ALA A 54 -42.97 11.88 -40.67
N ALA A 55 -44.09 11.92 -39.94
CA ALA A 55 -44.79 10.72 -39.50
C ALA A 55 -43.88 9.64 -38.88
N LYS A 56 -43.93 9.57 -37.54
CA LYS A 56 -43.70 8.40 -36.68
C LYS A 56 -42.30 7.75 -36.72
N LEU A 57 -41.47 8.10 -35.73
CA LEU A 57 -40.85 7.10 -34.84
C LEU A 57 -40.29 7.82 -33.59
N VAL A 58 -41.13 7.99 -32.56
CA VAL A 58 -40.61 8.29 -31.21
C VAL A 58 -40.25 6.94 -30.61
N LEU A 59 -39.06 6.43 -30.93
CA LEU A 59 -38.49 5.29 -30.23
C LEU A 59 -37.88 5.86 -28.94
N ALA A 60 -38.63 5.73 -27.84
CA ALA A 60 -38.17 6.09 -26.51
C ALA A 60 -36.93 5.25 -26.17
N THR A 61 -35.74 5.83 -26.30
CA THR A 61 -34.51 5.27 -25.76
C THR A 61 -34.56 5.37 -24.24
N ALA A 62 -35.11 4.36 -23.60
CA ALA A 62 -34.96 4.15 -22.17
C ALA A 62 -33.47 3.87 -21.89
N MET A 63 -32.71 4.92 -21.56
CA MET A 63 -31.37 4.80 -21.00
C MET A 63 -31.50 4.05 -19.67
N LEU A 64 -31.19 2.75 -19.68
CA LEU A 64 -31.02 1.96 -18.48
C LEU A 64 -29.68 2.36 -17.85
N SER A 65 -29.70 3.41 -17.03
CA SER A 65 -28.57 3.79 -16.19
C SER A 65 -28.38 2.71 -15.12
N VAL A 66 -27.62 1.65 -15.43
CA VAL A 66 -27.07 0.77 -14.41
C VAL A 66 -26.04 1.61 -13.65
N ALA A 67 -26.48 2.20 -12.53
CA ALA A 67 -25.56 2.73 -11.55
C ALA A 67 -24.79 1.53 -10.98
N ALA A 68 -23.57 1.29 -11.50
CA ALA A 68 -22.62 0.39 -10.89
C ALA A 68 -22.33 0.95 -9.49
N SER A 69 -23.03 0.42 -8.50
CA SER A 69 -22.69 0.66 -7.11
C SER A 69 -21.31 0.04 -6.95
N ALA A 70 -20.31 0.85 -6.57
CA ALA A 70 -19.06 0.34 -6.03
C ALA A 70 -19.41 -0.37 -4.72
N GLY A 71 -19.88 -1.62 -4.85
CA GLY A 71 -20.24 -2.47 -3.74
C GLY A 71 -18.95 -3.02 -3.15
N ASN A 72 -18.73 -2.78 -1.86
CA ASN A 72 -17.80 -3.58 -1.06
C ASN A 72 -18.22 -5.06 -1.20
N ALA A 73 -17.26 -5.96 -1.34
CA ALA A 73 -17.60 -7.38 -1.36
C ALA A 73 -18.03 -7.82 0.05
N ALA A 74 -18.58 -9.02 0.16
CA ALA A 74 -18.82 -9.62 1.47
C ALA A 74 -17.47 -9.79 2.22
N PRO A 75 -17.47 -9.78 3.56
CA PRO A 75 -16.31 -10.20 4.33
C PRO A 75 -15.90 -11.63 3.96
N PRO A 76 -14.61 -11.98 4.05
CA PRO A 76 -14.15 -13.33 3.71
C PRO A 76 -14.62 -14.38 4.73
N ASP A 77 -14.85 -15.60 4.24
CA ASP A 77 -14.96 -16.82 5.04
C ASP A 77 -13.55 -17.27 5.46
N LEU A 78 -12.94 -16.50 6.36
CA LEU A 78 -11.56 -16.73 6.77
C LEU A 78 -11.39 -18.09 7.47
N ARG A 79 -10.56 -18.95 6.87
CA ARG A 79 -10.20 -20.27 7.42
C ARG A 79 -8.77 -20.37 7.94
N THR A 80 -7.93 -19.37 7.67
CA THR A 80 -6.55 -19.33 8.19
C THR A 80 -6.56 -19.31 9.72
N PRO A 81 -5.80 -20.20 10.39
CA PRO A 81 -5.65 -20.17 11.84
C PRO A 81 -5.03 -18.86 12.32
N ALA A 82 -5.44 -18.40 13.50
CA ALA A 82 -4.78 -17.29 14.17
C ALA A 82 -3.35 -17.67 14.64
N PRO A 83 -2.41 -16.73 14.79
CA PRO A 83 -2.54 -15.28 14.50
C PRO A 83 -2.58 -14.99 13.00
N VAL A 84 -3.44 -14.06 12.60
CA VAL A 84 -3.54 -13.64 11.19
C VAL A 84 -4.01 -12.19 11.07
N ILE A 85 -3.43 -11.49 10.10
CA ILE A 85 -3.86 -10.15 9.67
C ILE A 85 -4.40 -10.31 8.25
N HIS A 86 -5.68 -9.97 8.06
CA HIS A 86 -6.35 -10.14 6.78
C HIS A 86 -7.14 -8.89 6.40
N LEU A 87 -7.36 -8.67 5.10
CA LEU A 87 -8.19 -7.59 4.61
C LEU A 87 -9.64 -7.82 5.03
N ALA A 88 -10.35 -6.75 5.38
CA ALA A 88 -11.73 -6.80 5.84
C ALA A 88 -12.71 -7.17 4.70
N ASP A 89 -12.37 -6.78 3.48
CA ASP A 89 -13.15 -7.03 2.27
C ASP A 89 -12.56 -8.23 1.50
N ASN A 90 -13.40 -9.14 0.99
CA ASN A 90 -12.93 -10.24 0.16
C ASN A 90 -12.46 -9.79 -1.24
N LEU A 91 -12.88 -8.61 -1.68
CA LEU A 91 -12.70 -8.09 -3.03
C LEU A 91 -13.14 -9.14 -4.05
N ASP A 92 -12.21 -9.57 -4.90
CA ASP A 92 -12.40 -10.55 -5.97
C ASP A 92 -11.70 -11.90 -5.68
N GLU A 93 -11.38 -12.21 -4.42
CA GLU A 93 -10.82 -13.52 -4.07
C GLU A 93 -11.85 -14.61 -4.38
N ALA A 94 -11.49 -15.53 -5.29
CA ALA A 94 -12.43 -16.41 -5.98
C ALA A 94 -13.12 -17.43 -5.07
N ASP A 95 -12.46 -17.86 -3.99
CA ASP A 95 -12.94 -18.89 -3.07
C ASP A 95 -13.54 -18.31 -1.78
N GLY A 96 -13.57 -16.98 -1.65
CA GLY A 96 -14.05 -16.29 -0.46
C GLY A 96 -13.10 -16.38 0.74
N LEU A 97 -11.84 -16.78 0.53
CA LEU A 97 -10.87 -17.00 1.61
C LEU A 97 -10.33 -15.69 2.19
N GLY A 98 -10.39 -14.60 1.41
CA GLY A 98 -9.86 -13.28 1.76
C GLY A 98 -8.37 -13.12 1.47
N TRP A 99 -7.85 -11.93 1.78
CA TRP A 99 -6.47 -11.53 1.48
C TRP A 99 -5.63 -11.41 2.75
N CYS A 100 -4.52 -12.14 2.81
CA CYS A 100 -3.56 -12.15 3.92
C CYS A 100 -2.21 -11.58 3.46
N ILE A 101 -1.41 -11.07 4.39
CA ILE A 101 0.01 -10.80 4.15
C ILE A 101 0.71 -12.15 3.96
N ASP A 102 1.54 -12.29 2.92
CA ASP A 102 2.25 -13.53 2.58
C ASP A 102 3.70 -13.21 2.14
N THR A 103 4.60 -14.17 2.28
CA THR A 103 5.92 -14.16 1.65
C THR A 103 5.84 -14.61 0.19
N ILE A 104 6.56 -13.94 -0.71
CA ILE A 104 6.55 -14.32 -2.12
C ILE A 104 7.33 -15.62 -2.33
N GLY A 105 6.63 -16.68 -2.73
CA GLY A 105 7.24 -17.95 -3.14
C GLY A 105 6.68 -19.13 -2.36
N ARG A 106 7.53 -20.12 -2.07
CA ARG A 106 7.20 -21.27 -1.23
C ARG A 106 8.00 -21.18 0.05
N GLY A 107 7.40 -20.65 1.11
CA GLY A 107 8.06 -20.45 2.40
C GLY A 107 8.87 -19.15 2.47
N LEU A 108 9.94 -19.14 3.27
CA LEU A 108 10.67 -17.92 3.61
C LEU A 108 11.15 -17.16 2.36
N SER A 109 10.79 -15.88 2.29
CA SER A 109 11.26 -14.91 1.31
C SER A 109 11.52 -13.58 2.01
N ASP A 110 12.41 -12.77 1.44
CA ASP A 110 12.64 -11.39 1.84
C ASP A 110 11.57 -10.43 1.31
N ARG A 111 10.66 -10.89 0.43
CA ARG A 111 9.62 -10.09 -0.20
C ARG A 111 8.23 -10.48 0.27
N LEU A 112 7.35 -9.50 0.35
CA LEU A 112 5.97 -9.68 0.77
C LEU A 112 4.98 -9.29 -0.34
N HIS A 113 3.81 -9.92 -0.32
CA HIS A 113 2.65 -9.57 -1.14
C HIS A 113 1.35 -9.86 -0.39
N ALA A 114 0.22 -9.47 -0.98
CA ALA A 114 -1.08 -9.93 -0.52
C ALA A 114 -1.43 -11.17 -1.32
N HIS A 115 -1.95 -12.18 -0.64
CA HIS A 115 -2.26 -13.47 -1.25
C HIS A 115 -3.56 -14.01 -0.65
N SER A 116 -4.24 -14.91 -1.37
CA SER A 116 -5.35 -15.66 -0.78
C SER A 116 -4.89 -16.24 0.55
N CYS A 117 -5.69 -15.99 1.58
CA CYS A 117 -5.54 -16.59 2.88
C CYS A 117 -5.58 -18.12 2.76
N LYS A 118 -4.72 -18.83 3.50
CA LYS A 118 -4.53 -20.28 3.37
C LYS A 118 -5.17 -21.00 4.58
N PRO A 119 -6.14 -21.91 4.39
CA PRO A 119 -6.77 -22.65 5.49
C PRO A 119 -5.80 -23.41 6.40
N GLN A 120 -4.64 -23.80 5.88
CA GLN A 120 -3.59 -24.47 6.64
C GLN A 120 -2.64 -23.52 7.41
N GLY A 121 -2.76 -22.20 7.21
CA GLY A 121 -1.83 -21.22 7.76
C GLY A 121 -0.48 -21.21 7.04
N GLY A 122 0.59 -21.02 7.81
CA GLY A 122 1.97 -20.98 7.32
C GLY A 122 2.48 -19.57 7.04
N ASP A 123 3.01 -19.37 5.84
CA ASP A 123 3.62 -18.12 5.36
C ASP A 123 2.65 -16.92 5.32
N VAL A 124 1.33 -17.16 5.41
CA VAL A 124 0.30 -16.13 5.53
C VAL A 124 0.03 -15.64 6.96
N GLN A 125 0.64 -16.26 7.97
CA GLN A 125 0.37 -15.96 9.37
C GLN A 125 1.33 -14.90 9.91
N PHE A 126 0.77 -13.72 10.18
CA PHE A 126 1.46 -12.57 10.77
C PHE A 126 0.73 -12.08 12.02
N ARG A 127 1.49 -11.52 12.96
CA ARG A 127 1.03 -10.97 14.23
C ARG A 127 1.49 -9.52 14.36
N LEU A 128 0.62 -8.61 14.74
CA LEU A 128 1.01 -7.29 15.23
C LEU A 128 1.30 -7.35 16.73
N ALA A 129 2.55 -7.08 17.12
CA ALA A 129 2.96 -6.98 18.50
C ALA A 129 2.49 -5.66 19.10
N GLY A 130 1.59 -5.71 20.09
CA GLY A 130 1.03 -4.48 20.69
C GLY A 130 2.02 -3.63 21.47
N THR A 131 3.15 -4.20 21.89
CA THR A 131 4.20 -3.48 22.65
C THR A 131 5.20 -2.77 21.75
N THR A 132 5.62 -3.41 20.66
CA THR A 132 6.68 -2.88 19.76
C THR A 132 6.13 -2.29 18.47
N GLY A 133 4.86 -2.56 18.13
CA GLY A 133 4.27 -2.19 16.84
C GLY A 133 4.80 -3.01 15.67
N GLN A 134 5.63 -4.04 15.90
CA GLN A 134 6.16 -4.88 14.83
C GLN A 134 5.11 -5.85 14.29
N ILE A 135 5.11 -6.04 12.98
CA ILE A 135 4.36 -7.11 12.32
C ILE A 135 5.30 -8.29 12.11
N ALA A 136 5.24 -9.26 13.02
CA ALA A 136 6.11 -10.44 13.03
C ALA A 136 5.49 -11.61 12.28
N SER A 137 6.31 -12.38 11.57
CA SER A 137 5.90 -13.67 11.01
C SER A 137 5.65 -14.67 12.15
N VAL A 138 4.63 -15.50 11.99
CA VAL A 138 4.35 -16.64 12.89
C VAL A 138 5.13 -17.87 12.44
N ALA A 139 5.25 -18.10 11.12
CA ALA A 139 5.94 -19.25 10.56
C ALA A 139 7.48 -19.12 10.59
N PHE A 140 8.00 -17.90 10.58
CA PHE A 140 9.44 -17.63 10.53
C PHE A 140 9.87 -16.83 11.77
N GLU A 141 10.41 -17.54 12.76
CA GLU A 141 10.86 -16.94 14.01
C GLU A 141 11.91 -15.85 13.79
N GLY A 142 11.80 -14.75 14.54
CA GLY A 142 12.72 -13.61 14.47
C GLY A 142 12.59 -12.77 13.20
N LYS A 143 11.56 -13.00 12.36
CA LYS A 143 11.33 -12.23 11.13
C LYS A 143 10.18 -11.24 11.26
N CYS A 144 10.42 -10.00 10.86
CA CYS A 144 9.48 -8.89 10.91
C CYS A 144 9.34 -8.21 9.56
N MET A 145 8.12 -7.78 9.24
CA MET A 145 7.84 -6.93 8.10
C MET A 145 8.55 -5.58 8.27
N ALA A 146 9.11 -5.06 7.19
CA ALA A 146 9.76 -3.75 7.15
C ALA A 146 9.36 -2.95 5.89
N TYR A 147 9.18 -1.64 6.05
CA TYR A 147 8.99 -0.69 4.95
C TYR A 147 10.34 -0.24 4.39
N LEU A 148 10.95 -1.06 3.54
CA LEU A 148 12.36 -0.93 3.14
C LEU A 148 12.59 -0.04 1.92
N HIS A 149 11.64 -0.01 0.99
CA HIS A 149 11.81 0.67 -0.30
C HIS A 149 10.64 1.62 -0.58
N PRO A 150 10.49 2.71 0.19
CA PRO A 150 9.40 3.68 -0.01
C PRO A 150 9.37 4.28 -1.42
N ASP A 151 10.53 4.34 -2.09
CA ASP A 151 10.69 4.88 -3.43
C ASP A 151 10.46 3.85 -4.56
N ASP A 152 10.36 2.55 -4.23
CA ASP A 152 10.08 1.48 -5.19
C ASP A 152 8.70 0.86 -4.92
N PRO A 153 7.64 1.35 -5.58
CA PRO A 153 6.28 0.85 -5.37
C PRO A 153 6.09 -0.61 -5.81
N SER A 154 7.03 -1.21 -6.55
CA SER A 154 6.94 -2.62 -6.96
C SER A 154 7.36 -3.61 -5.87
N LYS A 155 8.05 -3.14 -4.82
CA LYS A 155 8.58 -3.95 -3.71
C LYS A 155 8.85 -3.08 -2.47
N PRO A 156 7.83 -2.35 -1.97
CA PRO A 156 8.03 -1.44 -0.85
C PRO A 156 8.33 -2.16 0.47
N LEU A 157 7.86 -3.40 0.60
CA LEU A 157 7.89 -4.18 1.82
C LEU A 157 8.84 -5.38 1.70
N GLY A 158 9.48 -5.71 2.81
CA GLY A 158 10.25 -6.93 2.95
C GLY A 158 10.10 -7.61 4.30
N LEU A 159 10.65 -8.82 4.40
CA LEU A 159 10.70 -9.62 5.61
C LEU A 159 12.17 -9.78 6.04
N VAL A 160 12.53 -9.19 7.16
CA VAL A 160 13.91 -9.08 7.64
C VAL A 160 14.01 -9.50 9.10
N ASP A 161 15.22 -9.55 9.67
CA ASP A 161 15.39 -9.78 11.10
C ASP A 161 14.69 -8.69 11.91
N CYS A 162 13.97 -9.09 12.96
CA CYS A 162 13.30 -8.17 13.86
C CYS A 162 14.32 -7.29 14.59
N ASP A 163 14.13 -5.97 14.49
CA ASP A 163 14.88 -4.95 15.19
C ASP A 163 13.90 -3.92 15.75
N GLU A 164 13.71 -3.93 17.07
CA GLU A 164 12.77 -3.03 17.75
C GLU A 164 13.21 -1.56 17.70
N THR A 165 14.47 -1.30 17.34
CA THR A 165 15.00 0.06 17.17
C THR A 165 14.81 0.59 15.75
N ALA A 166 14.47 -0.28 14.80
CA ALA A 166 14.28 0.09 13.41
C ALA A 166 12.88 0.67 13.17
N GLY A 167 12.78 1.99 12.96
CA GLY A 167 11.51 2.66 12.66
C GLY A 167 10.78 2.09 11.43
N ALA A 168 11.52 1.53 10.47
CA ALA A 168 10.95 0.84 9.30
C ALA A 168 10.13 -0.41 9.66
N GLN A 169 10.27 -0.94 10.87
CA GLN A 169 9.54 -2.12 11.38
C GLN A 169 8.44 -1.76 12.38
N VAL A 170 8.19 -0.47 12.64
CA VAL A 170 7.17 -0.03 13.60
C VAL A 170 5.92 0.42 12.85
N PHE A 171 4.78 -0.17 13.23
CA PHE A 171 3.48 0.11 12.63
C PHE A 171 2.42 0.41 13.70
N PHE A 172 1.50 1.31 13.37
CA PHE A 172 0.39 1.72 14.22
C PHE A 172 -0.93 1.21 13.62
N TYR A 173 -1.65 0.38 14.38
CA TYR A 173 -3.00 -0.02 14.02
C TYR A 173 -4.03 0.89 14.68
N ASP A 174 -4.91 1.42 13.86
CA ASP A 174 -6.03 2.25 14.27
C ASP A 174 -7.30 1.41 14.33
N ALA A 175 -7.83 1.20 15.54
CA ALA A 175 -8.98 0.33 15.74
C ALA A 175 -10.30 0.93 15.24
N GLU A 176 -10.38 2.26 15.08
CA GLU A 176 -11.58 2.94 14.59
C GLU A 176 -11.68 2.84 13.07
N THR A 177 -10.57 3.09 12.38
CA THR A 177 -10.51 3.04 10.91
C THR A 177 -10.16 1.67 10.35
N MET A 178 -9.63 0.79 11.21
CA MET A 178 -9.04 -0.51 10.86
C MET A 178 -7.86 -0.39 9.89
N THR A 179 -7.09 0.70 9.95
CA THR A 179 -5.93 0.90 9.08
C THR A 179 -4.62 0.67 9.82
N ILE A 180 -3.59 0.27 9.08
CA ILE A 180 -2.22 0.11 9.60
C ILE A 180 -1.35 1.18 8.95
N ARG A 181 -0.69 2.01 9.75
CA ARG A 181 0.20 3.10 9.29
C ARG A 181 1.66 2.79 9.65
N PRO A 182 2.64 3.05 8.78
CA PRO A 182 4.04 2.92 9.15
C PRO A 182 4.47 4.11 10.01
N SER A 183 5.39 3.89 10.96
CA SER A 183 5.89 4.99 11.80
C SER A 183 6.69 6.05 11.02
N LEU A 184 7.25 5.65 9.86
CA LEU A 184 8.06 6.52 9.01
C LEU A 184 7.24 7.54 8.21
N ASP A 185 5.94 7.28 7.97
CA ASP A 185 5.04 8.17 7.23
C ASP A 185 3.58 7.84 7.57
N ASP A 186 2.99 8.58 8.51
CA ASP A 186 1.62 8.37 8.99
C ASP A 186 0.54 8.83 7.98
N THR A 187 0.93 9.45 6.87
CA THR A 187 0.00 9.78 5.77
C THR A 187 -0.30 8.56 4.89
N LYS A 188 0.43 7.46 5.10
CA LYS A 188 0.30 6.22 4.34
C LYS A 188 -0.38 5.12 5.14
N CYS A 189 -1.17 4.33 4.44
CA CYS A 189 -1.86 3.17 4.98
C CYS A 189 -1.41 1.92 4.22
N LEU A 190 -1.18 0.83 4.96
CA LEU A 190 -0.97 -0.49 4.38
C LEU A 190 -2.21 -0.85 3.58
N GLY A 191 -2.02 -1.29 2.35
CA GLY A 191 -3.11 -1.66 1.48
C GLY A 191 -2.68 -2.59 0.37
N VAL A 192 -3.66 -3.03 -0.40
CA VAL A 192 -3.46 -3.91 -1.54
C VAL A 192 -3.69 -3.16 -2.85
N GLY A 193 -2.98 -3.57 -3.90
CA GLY A 193 -3.18 -3.05 -5.26
C GLY A 193 -4.57 -3.41 -5.79
N ALA A 194 -5.09 -2.61 -6.74
CA ALA A 194 -6.45 -2.76 -7.27
C ALA A 194 -6.70 -4.05 -8.06
N ASN A 195 -5.65 -4.61 -8.67
CA ASN A 195 -5.76 -5.79 -9.53
C ASN A 195 -5.25 -7.04 -8.82
N SER A 196 -6.02 -8.12 -8.94
CA SER A 196 -5.58 -9.47 -8.59
C SER A 196 -4.87 -10.16 -9.77
N ARG A 197 -4.15 -11.23 -9.47
CA ARG A 197 -3.51 -12.12 -10.45
C ARG A 197 -3.57 -13.57 -9.97
N SER A 198 -3.53 -14.52 -10.89
CA SER A 198 -3.41 -15.94 -10.54
C SER A 198 -2.06 -16.22 -9.86
N ALA A 199 -2.09 -17.05 -8.83
CA ALA A 199 -0.95 -17.54 -8.06
C ALA A 199 -1.10 -19.05 -7.81
N GLY A 200 -1.20 -19.84 -8.89
CA GLY A 200 -1.51 -21.27 -8.81
C GLY A 200 -2.99 -21.49 -8.47
N PRO A 201 -3.31 -22.32 -7.45
CA PRO A 201 -4.71 -22.52 -7.02
C PRO A 201 -5.28 -21.32 -6.25
N PHE A 202 -4.44 -20.32 -5.96
CA PHE A 202 -4.78 -19.13 -5.21
C PHE A 202 -4.62 -17.88 -6.07
N MET A 203 -4.87 -16.73 -5.46
CA MET A 203 -4.72 -15.42 -6.08
C MET A 203 -3.72 -14.55 -5.30
N ALA A 204 -3.16 -13.55 -5.97
CA ALA A 204 -2.26 -12.58 -5.37
C ALA A 204 -2.64 -11.15 -5.78
N ARG A 205 -2.26 -10.19 -4.93
CA ARG A 205 -2.32 -8.74 -5.17
C ARG A 205 -0.99 -8.12 -4.76
N ASP A 206 -0.75 -6.90 -5.23
CA ASP A 206 0.38 -6.12 -4.71
C ASP A 206 0.08 -5.70 -3.27
N LEU A 207 1.10 -5.62 -2.43
CA LEU A 207 1.00 -5.15 -1.06
C LEU A 207 1.97 -3.99 -0.89
N GLY A 208 1.51 -2.91 -0.27
CA GLY A 208 2.33 -1.74 -0.06
C GLY A 208 1.63 -0.64 0.70
N PHE A 209 2.20 0.55 0.63
CA PHE A 209 1.70 1.74 1.31
C PHE A 209 1.17 2.75 0.29
N SER A 210 -0.09 3.14 0.44
CA SER A 210 -0.73 4.18 -0.37
C SER A 210 -1.24 5.31 0.52
N ALA A 211 -1.59 6.45 -0.07
CA ALA A 211 -2.10 7.58 0.72
C ALA A 211 -3.45 7.22 1.36
N CYS A 212 -3.53 7.28 2.69
CA CYS A 212 -4.72 6.87 3.46
C CYS A 212 -6.01 7.53 2.97
N THR A 213 -5.95 8.79 2.55
CA THR A 213 -7.12 9.60 2.16
C THR A 213 -7.53 9.45 0.70
N LYS A 214 -6.71 8.80 -0.14
CA LYS A 214 -6.96 8.64 -1.58
C LYS A 214 -7.33 7.23 -1.98
N THR A 215 -7.02 6.24 -1.15
CA THR A 215 -7.33 4.84 -1.41
C THR A 215 -8.65 4.46 -0.77
N ASP A 216 -9.52 3.79 -1.54
CA ASP A 216 -10.80 3.31 -1.01
C ASP A 216 -10.57 2.34 0.14
N MET A 217 -11.43 2.44 1.17
CA MET A 217 -11.26 1.67 2.40
C MET A 217 -11.27 0.15 2.19
N GLN A 218 -11.95 -0.36 1.16
CA GLN A 218 -11.94 -1.79 0.82
C GLN A 218 -10.52 -2.33 0.57
N PHE A 219 -9.58 -1.50 0.13
CA PHE A 219 -8.20 -1.91 -0.16
C PHE A 219 -7.22 -1.73 1.01
N GLN A 220 -7.65 -1.15 2.14
CA GLN A 220 -6.74 -0.78 3.24
C GLN A 220 -7.29 -1.00 4.65
N LYS A 221 -8.47 -1.62 4.78
CA LYS A 221 -9.01 -2.07 6.07
C LYS A 221 -8.51 -3.46 6.41
N TRP A 222 -7.80 -3.60 7.52
CA TRP A 222 -7.21 -4.84 8.01
C TRP A 222 -7.83 -5.26 9.32
N ILE A 223 -8.21 -6.53 9.42
CA ILE A 223 -8.68 -7.16 10.65
C ILE A 223 -7.53 -7.97 11.23
N ILE A 224 -7.28 -7.77 12.53
CA ILE A 224 -6.28 -8.51 13.30
C ILE A 224 -7.00 -9.58 14.12
N ARG A 225 -6.77 -10.85 13.81
CA ARG A 225 -7.21 -11.99 14.62
C ARG A 225 -6.02 -12.55 15.39
N ARG A 226 -6.14 -12.56 16.71
CA ARG A 226 -5.10 -13.00 17.64
C ARG A 226 -5.25 -14.46 17.99
#